data_AF-A0A9W6X567-F1
#
_entry.id   AF-A0A9W6X567-F1
#
_cell.length_a   1.000
_cell.length_b   1.000
_cell.length_c   1.000
_cell.angle_alpha   90.00
_cell.angle_beta   90.00
_cell.angle_gamma   90.00
#
_symmetry.space_group_name_H-M   'P 1'
#
loop_
_entity.id
_entity.type
_entity.pdbx_description
1 polymer ?
#
loop_
_entity_poly.entity_id
_entity_poly.type
_entity_poly.pdbx_seq_one_letter_code
_entity_poly.pdbx_strand_id
1 'polypeptide(L)'
;MTASDTDGAGFSFIDAKAGSTSVFTVDATGLTTIAAGGLSVRGGVTIVDTGLTVSAGDVAVSSSTASTVSTDGALVVTGGVGIGGSIRCAGTSYAVTHTNTSDRRFKTGVRDLKTAQETIRRLRPVTFEWRRDEFPGRDFPAGVFPGFLADDVEQILPDLVQQDGDGWKSLDYVGLVPHLVRAMQEMQSQLEASQTQVARMQQQLDALQTAMAA
;
A
#
# COMPACT_ATOMS: atom_id res chain seq x y z
N MET A 1 15.26 24.48 44.08
CA MET A 1 13.85 24.56 43.65
C MET A 1 13.28 25.82 44.27
N THR A 2 13.22 26.91 43.50
CA THR A 2 12.48 28.10 43.91
C THR A 2 11.14 28.02 43.20
N ALA A 3 10.05 27.78 43.92
CA ALA A 3 8.72 27.98 43.37
C ALA A 3 8.59 29.49 43.10
N SER A 4 8.59 29.91 41.84
CA SER A 4 8.29 31.30 41.48
C SER A 4 6.96 31.34 40.76
N ASP A 5 5.97 31.63 41.58
CA ASP A 5 4.64 32.11 41.31
C ASP A 5 4.56 33.12 40.12
N THR A 6 3.85 32.80 39.02
CA THR A 6 3.03 33.81 38.29
C THR A 6 1.86 33.24 37.46
N ASP A 7 0.65 33.72 37.71
CA ASP A 7 -0.66 33.52 37.05
C ASP A 7 -1.19 34.96 36.79
N GLY A 8 -2.36 35.14 36.19
CA GLY A 8 -3.05 36.45 36.27
C GLY A 8 -3.21 36.95 37.73
N ALA A 9 -3.16 36.02 38.70
CA ALA A 9 -3.04 36.21 40.15
C ALA A 9 -1.73 35.71 40.75
N GLY A 10 -0.75 35.34 39.93
CA GLY A 10 0.57 35.06 40.42
C GLY A 10 0.94 33.60 40.68
N PHE A 11 0.22 32.53 40.33
CA PHE A 11 0.62 31.15 40.68
C PHE A 11 1.15 30.26 39.52
N SER A 12 2.45 29.93 39.57
CA SER A 12 3.07 28.83 38.81
C SER A 12 3.43 27.74 39.81
N PHE A 13 2.92 26.53 39.59
CA PHE A 13 3.19 25.40 40.49
C PHE A 13 4.68 25.06 40.51
N ILE A 14 5.29 25.01 39.32
CA ILE A 14 6.74 24.79 39.16
C ILE A 14 7.23 25.67 38.02
N ASP A 15 8.30 26.42 38.27
CA ASP A 15 9.10 27.09 37.23
C ASP A 15 10.58 26.82 37.48
N ALA A 16 11.11 25.79 36.81
CA ALA A 16 12.52 25.47 36.87
C ALA A 16 13.25 26.23 35.76
N LYS A 17 14.24 27.05 36.17
CA LYS A 17 15.02 27.92 35.29
C LYS A 17 16.47 27.46 35.13
N ALA A 18 17.04 27.67 33.94
CA ALA A 18 18.48 27.66 33.68
C ALA A 18 18.94 29.11 33.49
N GLY A 19 19.61 29.67 34.49
CA GLY A 19 19.83 31.13 34.55
C GLY A 19 18.49 31.86 34.70
N SER A 20 18.19 32.76 33.77
CA SER A 20 16.92 33.50 33.72
C SER A 20 15.84 32.86 32.84
N THR A 21 16.13 31.74 32.17
CA THR A 21 15.24 31.12 31.19
C THR A 21 14.49 29.94 31.81
N SER A 22 13.16 29.96 31.76
CA SER A 22 12.33 28.81 32.15
C SER A 22 12.53 27.64 31.19
N VAL A 23 12.84 26.45 31.73
CA VAL A 23 13.08 25.23 30.95
C VAL A 23 12.06 24.13 31.22
N PHE A 24 11.40 24.18 32.38
CA PHE A 24 10.29 23.30 32.74
C PHE A 24 9.28 24.08 33.58
N THR A 25 8.02 24.15 33.13
CA THR A 25 6.95 24.85 33.82
C THR A 25 5.72 23.98 34.01
N VAL A 26 5.01 24.18 35.12
CA VAL A 26 3.65 23.67 35.37
C VAL A 26 2.78 24.85 35.75
N ASP A 27 1.76 25.14 34.93
CA ASP A 27 0.83 26.25 35.20
C ASP A 27 -0.34 25.84 36.11
N ALA A 28 -1.22 26.79 36.44
CA ALA A 28 -2.37 26.56 37.31
C ALA A 28 -3.42 25.58 36.74
N THR A 29 -3.41 25.34 35.42
CA THR A 29 -4.27 24.34 34.76
C THR A 29 -3.69 22.93 34.82
N GLY A 30 -2.43 22.81 35.26
CA GLY A 30 -1.66 21.56 35.24
C GLY A 30 -0.93 21.31 33.90
N LEU A 31 -1.00 22.24 32.94
CA LEU A 31 -0.25 22.12 31.69
C LEU A 31 1.24 22.16 32.00
N THR A 32 1.93 21.11 31.57
CA THR A 32 3.38 20.98 31.72
C THR A 32 4.07 21.32 30.41
N THR A 33 5.04 22.23 30.45
CA THR A 33 5.86 22.60 29.28
C THR A 33 7.33 22.29 29.54
N ILE A 34 7.97 21.57 28.63
CA ILE A 34 9.43 21.37 28.59
C ILE A 34 9.96 22.18 27.41
N ALA A 35 10.58 23.33 27.69
CA ALA A 35 11.01 24.27 26.64
C ALA A 35 12.30 23.82 25.91
N ALA A 36 13.09 22.93 26.53
CA ALA A 36 14.33 22.41 25.96
C ALA A 36 14.67 21.03 26.53
N GLY A 37 15.44 20.22 25.78
CA GLY A 37 15.95 18.91 26.22
C GLY A 37 14.97 17.72 26.09
N GLY A 38 13.67 17.99 26.01
CA GLY A 38 12.63 16.96 25.81
C GLY A 38 12.36 16.10 27.05
N LEU A 39 11.50 15.09 26.89
CA LEU A 39 11.11 14.15 27.94
C LEU A 39 11.73 12.76 27.68
N SER A 40 12.46 12.21 28.66
CA SER A 40 12.95 10.83 28.63
C SER A 40 12.33 10.03 29.78
N VAL A 41 11.54 9.01 29.46
CA VAL A 41 10.86 8.14 30.44
C VAL A 41 11.43 6.72 30.35
N ARG A 42 11.86 6.15 31.48
CA ARG A 42 12.40 4.76 31.54
C ARG A 42 11.32 3.69 31.71
N GLY A 43 10.11 4.09 32.12
CA GLY A 43 8.93 3.24 32.20
C GLY A 43 7.99 3.45 31.02
N GLY A 44 6.69 3.21 31.24
CA GLY A 44 5.64 3.52 30.27
C GLY A 44 5.06 4.92 30.45
N VAL A 45 4.38 5.39 29.42
CA VAL A 45 3.51 6.58 29.47
C VAL A 45 2.10 6.10 29.15
N THR A 46 1.14 6.40 30.03
CA THR A 46 -0.29 6.19 29.78
C THR A 46 -0.94 7.55 29.59
N ILE A 47 -1.62 7.74 28.45
CA ILE A 47 -2.37 8.96 28.14
C ILE A 47 -3.85 8.60 28.10
N VAL A 48 -4.67 9.39 28.80
CA VAL A 48 -6.14 9.25 28.82
C VAL A 48 -6.80 10.43 28.11
N ASP A 49 -8.00 10.20 27.59
CA ASP A 49 -8.86 11.18 26.90
C ASP A 49 -8.30 11.73 25.57
N THR A 50 -7.43 12.73 25.59
CA THR A 50 -7.09 13.58 24.42
C THR A 50 -5.96 13.05 23.54
N GLY A 51 -5.25 12.01 23.98
CA GLY A 51 -4.20 11.34 23.21
C GLY A 51 -2.89 12.13 23.05
N LEU A 52 -2.02 11.66 22.14
CA LEU A 52 -0.74 12.29 21.82
C LEU A 52 -0.82 13.01 20.47
N THR A 53 -0.42 14.29 20.43
CA THR A 53 -0.24 15.05 19.18
C THR A 53 1.23 15.37 18.97
N VAL A 54 1.78 15.04 17.80
CA VAL A 54 3.15 15.39 17.38
C VAL A 54 3.04 16.35 16.19
N SER A 55 3.34 17.63 16.40
CA SER A 55 3.21 18.68 15.39
C SER A 55 4.42 18.79 14.44
N ALA A 56 5.59 18.32 14.90
CA ALA A 56 6.81 18.26 14.13
C ALA A 56 7.70 17.12 14.64
N GLY A 57 8.51 16.55 13.75
CA GLY A 57 9.35 15.38 14.04
C GLY A 57 8.63 14.05 13.83
N ASP A 58 9.34 12.97 14.15
CA ASP A 58 8.91 11.59 13.87
C ASP A 58 8.49 10.84 15.14
N VAL A 59 7.64 9.83 14.97
CA VAL A 59 7.38 8.80 15.98
C VAL A 59 8.05 7.50 15.56
N ALA A 60 9.12 7.12 16.26
CA ALA A 60 9.82 5.86 16.03
C ALA A 60 9.44 4.81 17.07
N VAL A 61 8.98 3.63 16.60
CA VAL A 61 8.72 2.46 17.45
C VAL A 61 9.83 1.44 17.19
N SER A 62 10.76 1.30 18.14
CA SER A 62 11.94 0.42 18.00
C SER A 62 11.75 -1.00 18.55
N SER A 63 10.57 -1.31 19.08
CA SER A 63 10.25 -2.67 19.52
C SER A 63 10.24 -3.62 18.32
N SER A 64 10.86 -4.79 18.47
CA SER A 64 10.90 -5.84 17.44
C SER A 64 9.85 -6.92 17.65
N THR A 65 8.87 -6.70 18.53
CA THR A 65 7.79 -7.67 18.76
C THR A 65 6.93 -7.80 17.50
N ALA A 66 6.94 -8.99 16.89
CA ALA A 66 6.12 -9.28 15.72
C ALA A 66 4.63 -9.22 16.06
N SER A 67 3.82 -8.70 15.13
CA SER A 67 2.37 -8.84 15.19
C SER A 67 1.98 -10.17 14.54
N THR A 68 1.14 -10.94 15.22
CA THR A 68 0.55 -12.19 14.73
C THR A 68 -0.97 -12.09 14.59
N VAL A 69 -1.58 -11.12 15.28
CA VAL A 69 -3.00 -10.77 15.24
C VAL A 69 -3.19 -9.26 15.42
N SER A 70 -4.40 -8.74 15.25
CA SER A 70 -4.67 -7.30 15.35
C SER A 70 -4.55 -6.71 16.76
N THR A 71 -4.23 -7.52 17.77
CA THR A 71 -4.16 -7.13 19.19
C THR A 71 -2.76 -7.30 19.80
N ASP A 72 -1.75 -7.64 18.99
CA ASP A 72 -0.36 -7.80 19.43
C ASP A 72 0.64 -7.14 18.47
N GLY A 73 1.91 -7.11 18.88
CA GLY A 73 3.02 -6.54 18.12
C GLY A 73 3.59 -5.26 18.70
N ALA A 74 4.58 -4.70 18.01
CA ALA A 74 5.28 -3.47 18.40
C ALA A 74 4.37 -2.24 18.45
N LEU A 75 3.35 -2.19 17.59
CA LEU A 75 2.34 -1.14 17.53
C LEU A 75 0.96 -1.78 17.37
N VAL A 76 0.05 -1.50 18.29
CA VAL A 76 -1.34 -1.99 18.25
C VAL A 76 -2.28 -0.81 18.10
N VAL A 77 -3.11 -0.83 17.05
CA VAL A 77 -4.10 0.23 16.76
C VAL A 77 -5.47 -0.40 16.57
N THR A 78 -6.37 -0.19 17.54
CA THR A 78 -7.69 -0.86 17.56
C THR A 78 -8.75 -0.14 16.71
N GLY A 79 -8.67 1.19 16.61
CA GLY A 79 -9.65 2.02 15.89
C GLY A 79 -9.35 2.25 14.40
N GLY A 80 -8.23 1.73 13.89
CA GLY A 80 -7.73 2.00 12.54
C GLY A 80 -6.73 3.16 12.47
N VAL A 81 -6.10 3.33 11.32
CA VAL A 81 -5.04 4.33 11.09
C VAL A 81 -5.37 5.20 9.88
N GLY A 82 -5.31 6.51 10.05
CA GLY A 82 -5.40 7.48 8.95
C GLY A 82 -4.00 7.84 8.46
N ILE A 83 -3.67 7.47 7.22
CA ILE A 83 -2.38 7.78 6.60
C ILE A 83 -2.64 8.65 5.36
N GLY A 84 -2.15 9.89 5.36
CA GLY A 84 -2.25 10.78 4.21
C GLY A 84 -1.20 10.51 3.11
N GLY A 85 -0.14 9.79 3.45
CA GLY A 85 0.94 9.40 2.53
C GLY A 85 0.92 7.92 2.15
N SER A 86 2.06 7.40 1.72
CA SER A 86 2.24 5.98 1.37
C SER A 86 2.60 5.14 2.58
N ILE A 87 2.20 3.86 2.57
CA ILE A 87 2.63 2.85 3.54
C ILE A 87 3.67 1.95 2.86
N ARG A 88 4.88 1.86 3.40
CA ARG A 88 5.90 0.89 2.98
C ARG A 88 5.94 -0.25 3.99
N CYS A 89 5.56 -1.45 3.56
CA CYS A 89 5.62 -2.67 4.36
C CYS A 89 6.71 -3.58 3.78
N ALA A 90 7.76 -3.86 4.56
CA ALA A 90 8.82 -4.78 4.13
C ALA A 90 8.40 -6.25 4.22
N GLY A 91 7.46 -6.57 5.12
CA GLY A 91 6.92 -7.91 5.32
C GLY A 91 5.56 -8.11 4.65
N THR A 92 4.78 -9.02 5.20
CA THR A 92 3.44 -9.35 4.70
C THR A 92 2.38 -8.39 5.25
N SER A 93 1.49 -7.92 4.37
CA SER A 93 0.28 -7.20 4.78
C SER A 93 -0.92 -8.16 4.79
N TYR A 94 -1.57 -8.28 5.94
CA TYR A 94 -2.82 -9.04 6.11
C TYR A 94 -3.99 -8.07 6.19
N ALA A 95 -4.96 -8.21 5.30
CA ALA A 95 -6.20 -7.45 5.35
C ALA A 95 -7.38 -8.34 4.98
N VAL A 96 -8.53 -8.07 5.58
CA VAL A 96 -9.80 -8.69 5.16
C VAL A 96 -10.20 -8.18 3.77
N THR A 97 -9.98 -6.89 3.49
CA THR A 97 -10.30 -6.27 2.20
C THR A 97 -9.28 -5.18 1.85
N HIS A 98 -8.97 -5.03 0.56
CA HIS A 98 -8.28 -3.85 0.02
C HIS A 98 -9.22 -3.16 -0.98
N THR A 99 -9.49 -1.87 -0.79
CA THR A 99 -10.35 -1.08 -1.67
C THR A 99 -9.56 0.06 -2.29
N ASN A 100 -9.62 0.17 -3.62
CA ASN A 100 -8.94 1.21 -4.38
C ASN A 100 -9.93 2.31 -4.78
N THR A 101 -9.59 3.57 -4.51
CA THR A 101 -10.42 4.72 -4.89
C THR A 101 -10.61 4.76 -6.40
N SER A 102 -11.86 4.70 -6.86
CA SER A 102 -12.20 4.65 -8.29
C SER A 102 -13.45 5.47 -8.66
N ASP A 103 -13.80 6.48 -7.87
CA ASP A 103 -14.93 7.36 -8.18
C ASP A 103 -14.68 8.17 -9.47
N ARG A 104 -15.70 8.27 -10.34
CA ARG A 104 -15.62 9.01 -11.61
C ARG A 104 -15.22 10.47 -11.41
N ARG A 105 -15.62 11.10 -10.30
CA ARG A 105 -15.31 12.51 -10.01
C ARG A 105 -13.81 12.78 -9.85
N PHE A 106 -13.03 11.75 -9.52
CA PHE A 106 -11.58 11.84 -9.39
C PHE A 106 -10.84 11.48 -10.69
N LYS A 107 -11.56 11.22 -11.80
CA LYS A 107 -10.99 10.76 -13.06
C LYS A 107 -11.36 11.69 -14.20
N THR A 108 -10.38 12.03 -15.03
CA THR A 108 -10.58 12.77 -16.28
C THR A 108 -9.97 11.99 -17.44
N GLY A 109 -10.29 12.34 -18.69
CA GLY A 109 -9.72 11.66 -19.86
C GLY A 109 -10.11 10.20 -20.02
N VAL A 110 -11.26 9.78 -19.47
CA VAL A 110 -11.75 8.39 -19.53
C VAL A 110 -11.96 7.96 -20.98
N ARG A 111 -11.28 6.88 -21.38
CA ARG A 111 -11.37 6.25 -22.70
C ARG A 111 -11.37 4.74 -22.53
N ASP A 112 -11.99 4.04 -23.47
CA ASP A 112 -11.99 2.58 -23.48
C ASP A 112 -10.57 2.04 -23.72
N LEU A 113 -10.20 1.00 -22.97
CA LEU A 113 -9.03 0.19 -23.27
C LEU A 113 -9.35 -0.65 -24.51
N LYS A 114 -8.79 -0.30 -25.67
CA LYS A 114 -9.20 -0.86 -26.97
C LYS A 114 -8.55 -2.19 -27.33
N THR A 115 -7.30 -2.39 -26.97
CA THR A 115 -6.53 -3.59 -27.31
C THR A 115 -5.77 -4.04 -26.08
N ALA A 116 -6.00 -5.28 -25.66
CA ALA A 116 -5.30 -5.85 -24.52
C ALA A 116 -4.81 -7.28 -24.75
N GLN A 117 -5.38 -8.02 -25.70
CA GLN A 117 -4.95 -9.39 -25.97
C GLN A 117 -3.48 -9.46 -26.40
N GLU A 118 -3.03 -8.58 -27.30
CA GLU A 118 -1.62 -8.52 -27.73
C GLU A 118 -0.69 -8.16 -26.56
N THR A 119 -1.10 -7.20 -25.72
CA THR A 119 -0.36 -6.81 -24.52
C THR A 119 -0.17 -8.01 -23.58
N ILE A 120 -1.26 -8.70 -23.23
CA ILE A 120 -1.22 -9.86 -22.33
C ILE A 120 -0.41 -11.02 -22.95
N ARG A 121 -0.49 -11.24 -24.26
CA ARG A 121 0.29 -12.27 -24.96
C ARG A 121 1.80 -12.02 -24.92
N ARG A 122 2.24 -10.76 -24.79
CA ARG A 122 3.65 -10.40 -24.67
C ARG A 122 4.19 -10.57 -23.25
N LEU A 123 3.32 -10.58 -22.24
CA LEU A 123 3.73 -10.80 -20.86
C LEU A 123 4.23 -12.24 -20.69
N ARG A 124 5.26 -12.40 -19.88
CA ARG A 124 5.88 -13.69 -19.57
C ARG A 124 5.68 -14.04 -18.09
N PRO A 125 4.64 -14.82 -17.74
CA PRO A 125 4.54 -15.42 -16.42
C PRO A 125 5.73 -16.35 -16.18
N VAL A 126 6.30 -16.29 -14.98
CA VAL A 126 7.42 -17.13 -14.56
C VAL A 126 7.16 -17.73 -13.18
N THR A 127 7.91 -18.75 -12.82
CA THR A 127 8.11 -19.14 -11.43
C THR A 127 9.51 -18.73 -11.00
N PHE A 128 9.66 -18.35 -9.73
CA PHE A 128 10.93 -17.91 -9.19
C PHE A 128 11.07 -18.32 -7.72
N GLU A 129 12.32 -18.37 -7.26
CA GLU A 129 12.67 -18.48 -5.86
C GLU A 129 13.41 -17.19 -5.47
N TRP A 130 13.18 -16.73 -4.23
CA TRP A 130 13.88 -15.56 -3.73
C TRP A 130 15.35 -15.89 -3.43
N ARG A 131 16.26 -14.97 -3.77
CA ARG A 131 17.69 -15.06 -3.45
C ARG A 131 17.96 -14.73 -1.98
N ARG A 132 17.52 -15.61 -1.08
CA ARG A 132 17.56 -15.42 0.37
C ARG A 132 18.99 -15.27 0.90
N ASP A 133 19.93 -16.06 0.36
CA ASP A 133 21.32 -16.07 0.81
C ASP A 133 22.09 -14.83 0.34
N GLU A 134 21.72 -14.25 -0.82
CA GLU A 134 22.34 -13.03 -1.35
C GLU A 134 21.78 -11.77 -0.69
N PHE A 135 20.55 -11.83 -0.16
CA PHE A 135 19.85 -10.70 0.45
C PHE A 135 19.26 -11.04 1.83
N PRO A 136 20.09 -11.41 2.82
CA PRO A 136 19.60 -11.90 4.11
C PRO A 136 18.81 -10.86 4.92
N GLY A 137 19.01 -9.57 4.70
CA GLY A 137 18.27 -8.49 5.38
C GLY A 137 16.90 -8.14 4.78
N ARG A 138 16.46 -8.87 3.75
CA ARG A 138 15.13 -8.69 3.11
C ARG A 138 14.07 -9.64 3.65
N ASP A 139 14.46 -10.61 4.48
CA ASP A 139 13.56 -11.62 5.07
C ASP A 139 12.63 -12.31 4.07
N PHE A 140 13.12 -12.57 2.85
CA PHE A 140 12.32 -13.20 1.81
C PHE A 140 11.83 -14.61 2.21
N PRO A 141 10.58 -14.98 1.87
CA PRO A 141 10.04 -16.30 2.17
C PRO A 141 10.72 -17.39 1.34
N ALA A 142 10.79 -18.60 1.89
CA ALA A 142 11.26 -19.78 1.17
C ALA A 142 10.17 -20.36 0.27
N GLY A 143 10.58 -20.97 -0.85
CA GLY A 143 9.69 -21.68 -1.77
C GLY A 143 9.70 -21.13 -3.19
N VAL A 144 8.94 -21.79 -4.06
CA VAL A 144 8.75 -21.43 -5.46
C VAL A 144 7.44 -20.64 -5.60
N PHE A 145 7.52 -19.45 -6.17
CA PHE A 145 6.40 -18.54 -6.32
C PHE A 145 6.13 -18.23 -7.80
N PRO A 146 4.86 -18.19 -8.25
CA PRO A 146 4.51 -17.67 -9.57
C PRO A 146 4.49 -16.14 -9.55
N GLY A 147 4.85 -15.51 -10.67
CA GLY A 147 4.73 -14.07 -10.84
C GLY A 147 5.35 -13.56 -12.13
N PHE A 148 5.85 -12.33 -12.10
CA PHE A 148 6.51 -11.67 -13.22
C PHE A 148 7.83 -11.04 -12.79
N LEU A 149 8.75 -10.89 -13.73
CA LEU A 149 9.91 -10.02 -13.56
C LEU A 149 9.51 -8.60 -13.92
N ALA A 150 9.77 -7.64 -13.02
CA ALA A 150 9.37 -6.26 -13.22
C ALA A 150 9.99 -5.65 -14.49
N ASP A 151 11.25 -5.98 -14.81
CA ASP A 151 11.92 -5.51 -16.04
C ASP A 151 11.25 -6.00 -17.32
N ASP A 152 10.76 -7.26 -17.34
CA ASP A 152 10.05 -7.80 -18.50
C ASP A 152 8.69 -7.10 -18.67
N VAL A 153 8.00 -6.80 -17.56
CA VAL A 153 6.71 -6.09 -17.59
C VAL A 153 6.89 -4.63 -18.01
N GLU A 154 7.93 -3.95 -17.53
CA GLU A 154 8.21 -2.54 -17.82
C GLU A 154 8.31 -2.26 -19.33
N GLN A 155 8.85 -3.20 -20.11
CA GLN A 155 8.95 -3.09 -21.58
C GLN A 155 7.59 -3.11 -22.30
N ILE A 156 6.51 -3.50 -21.60
CA ILE A 156 5.18 -3.71 -22.16
C ILE A 156 4.16 -2.78 -21.51
N LEU A 157 4.20 -2.66 -20.18
CA LEU A 157 3.33 -1.88 -19.31
C LEU A 157 4.16 -1.11 -18.28
N PRO A 158 4.93 -0.08 -18.71
CA PRO A 158 5.82 0.67 -17.81
C PRO A 158 5.07 1.34 -16.65
N ASP A 159 3.83 1.76 -16.88
CA ASP A 159 3.00 2.42 -15.87
C ASP A 159 2.64 1.52 -14.67
N LEU A 160 2.81 0.20 -14.79
CA LEU A 160 2.58 -0.75 -13.71
C LEU A 160 3.82 -1.03 -12.88
N VAL A 161 4.98 -0.51 -13.26
CA VAL A 161 6.25 -0.74 -12.57
C VAL A 161 6.65 0.52 -11.83
N GLN A 162 6.96 0.38 -10.54
CA GLN A 162 7.51 1.46 -9.74
C GLN A 162 8.92 1.11 -9.29
N GLN A 163 9.78 2.11 -9.22
CA GLN A 163 11.15 1.98 -8.74
C GLN A 163 11.33 2.80 -7.46
N ASP A 164 11.89 2.20 -6.41
CA ASP A 164 12.21 2.90 -5.17
C ASP A 164 13.51 3.70 -5.28
N GLY A 165 13.84 4.48 -4.23
CA GLY A 165 15.02 5.34 -4.21
C GLY A 165 16.36 4.59 -4.28
N ASP A 166 16.35 3.28 -3.99
CA ASP A 166 17.51 2.40 -4.07
C ASP A 166 17.58 1.67 -5.43
N GLY A 167 16.64 1.94 -6.33
CA GLY A 167 16.59 1.39 -7.67
C GLY A 167 15.84 0.05 -7.79
N TRP A 168 15.21 -0.45 -6.72
CA TRP A 168 14.47 -1.71 -6.76
C TRP A 168 13.10 -1.53 -7.37
N LYS A 169 12.73 -2.45 -8.26
CA LYS A 169 11.45 -2.41 -8.96
C LYS A 169 10.38 -3.23 -8.23
N SER A 170 9.16 -2.74 -8.28
CA SER A 170 7.94 -3.35 -7.74
C SER A 170 6.83 -3.27 -8.78
N LEU A 171 5.82 -4.14 -8.68
CA LEU A 171 4.76 -4.26 -9.68
C LEU A 171 3.37 -3.99 -9.06
N ASP A 172 2.57 -3.17 -9.73
CA ASP A 172 1.13 -3.06 -9.50
C ASP A 172 0.41 -4.22 -10.21
N TYR A 173 0.26 -5.34 -9.49
CA TYR A 173 -0.50 -6.49 -9.97
C TYR A 173 -1.99 -6.18 -10.19
N VAL A 174 -2.58 -5.23 -9.44
CA VAL A 174 -4.00 -4.91 -9.57
C VAL A 174 -4.26 -4.17 -10.87
N GLY A 175 -3.31 -3.34 -11.30
CA GLY A 175 -3.35 -2.66 -12.60
C GLY A 175 -3.41 -3.61 -13.81
N LEU A 176 -3.05 -4.89 -13.67
CA LEU A 176 -3.20 -5.89 -14.74
C LEU A 176 -4.67 -6.30 -14.97
N VAL A 177 -5.55 -6.18 -13.96
CA VAL A 177 -6.92 -6.70 -14.02
C VAL A 177 -7.73 -6.11 -15.19
N PRO A 178 -7.76 -4.79 -15.44
CA PRO A 178 -8.45 -4.22 -16.59
C PRO A 178 -7.95 -4.76 -17.94
N HIS A 179 -6.64 -5.01 -18.08
CA HIS A 179 -6.06 -5.61 -19.28
C HIS A 179 -6.54 -7.05 -19.47
N LEU A 180 -6.57 -7.85 -18.40
CA LEU A 180 -7.08 -9.22 -18.44
C LEU A 180 -8.56 -9.27 -18.83
N VAL A 181 -9.39 -8.41 -18.23
CA VAL A 181 -10.83 -8.31 -18.56
C VAL A 181 -11.02 -7.96 -20.04
N ARG A 182 -10.31 -6.94 -20.53
CA ARG A 182 -10.41 -6.54 -21.94
C ARG A 182 -9.92 -7.64 -22.89
N ALA A 183 -8.82 -8.32 -22.56
CA ALA A 183 -8.32 -9.43 -23.36
C ALA A 183 -9.33 -10.58 -23.44
N MET A 184 -10.03 -10.90 -22.33
CA MET A 184 -11.09 -11.90 -22.32
C MET A 184 -12.29 -11.49 -23.19
N GLN A 185 -12.70 -10.22 -23.15
CA GLN A 185 -13.75 -9.69 -24.03
C GLN A 185 -13.36 -9.82 -25.51
N GLU A 186 -12.12 -9.47 -25.86
CA GLU A 186 -11.60 -9.64 -27.22
C GLU A 186 -11.60 -11.10 -27.67
N MET A 187 -11.15 -12.02 -26.80
CA MET A 187 -11.17 -13.45 -27.06
C MET A 187 -12.60 -13.98 -27.24
N GLN A 188 -13.56 -13.51 -26.44
CA GLN A 188 -14.97 -13.89 -26.56
C GLN A 188 -15.56 -13.45 -27.90
N SER A 189 -15.30 -12.22 -28.34
CA SER A 189 -15.76 -11.73 -29.65
C SER A 189 -15.13 -12.52 -30.81
N GLN A 190 -13.85 -12.90 -30.71
CA GLN A 190 -13.19 -13.73 -31.71
C GLN A 190 -13.79 -15.15 -31.77
N LEU A 191 -14.17 -15.71 -30.62
CA LEU A 191 -14.80 -17.01 -30.53
C LEU A 191 -16.19 -17.00 -31.20
N GLU A 192 -17.02 -16.00 -30.91
CA GLU A 192 -18.35 -15.84 -31.53
C GLU A 192 -18.27 -15.66 -33.05
N ALA A 193 -17.31 -14.86 -33.52
CA ALA A 193 -17.05 -14.68 -34.94
C ALA A 193 -16.63 -16.01 -35.60
N SER A 194 -15.74 -16.77 -34.96
CA SER A 194 -15.28 -18.07 -35.45
C SER A 194 -16.42 -19.10 -35.50
N GLN A 195 -17.27 -19.15 -34.48
CA GLN A 195 -18.44 -20.05 -34.47
C GLN A 195 -19.44 -19.72 -35.58
N THR A 196 -19.67 -18.43 -35.84
CA THR A 196 -20.53 -17.97 -36.94
C THR A 196 -19.96 -18.43 -38.29
N GLN A 197 -18.64 -18.33 -38.47
CA GLN A 197 -17.98 -18.79 -39.68
C GLN A 197 -18.10 -20.32 -39.86
N VAL A 198 -17.90 -21.09 -38.78
CA VAL A 198 -18.08 -22.55 -38.80
C VAL A 198 -19.51 -22.92 -39.18
N ALA A 199 -20.53 -22.28 -38.58
CA ALA A 199 -21.93 -22.53 -38.91
C ALA A 199 -22.24 -22.24 -40.38
N ARG A 200 -21.71 -21.14 -40.92
CA ARG A 200 -21.87 -20.78 -42.33
C ARG A 200 -21.20 -21.79 -43.26
N MET A 201 -20.00 -22.26 -42.93
CA MET A 201 -19.30 -23.29 -43.70
C MET A 201 -20.07 -24.61 -43.69
N GLN A 202 -20.64 -25.00 -42.54
CA GLN A 202 -21.46 -26.20 -42.45
C GLN A 202 -22.70 -26.12 -43.35
N GLN A 203 -23.41 -24.98 -43.33
CA GLN A 203 -24.55 -24.77 -44.23
C GLN A 203 -24.17 -24.85 -45.72
N GLN A 204 -23.00 -24.34 -46.09
CA GLN A 204 -22.51 -24.43 -47.47
C GLN A 204 -22.18 -25.87 -47.87
N LEU A 205 -21.57 -26.64 -46.96
CA LEU A 205 -21.28 -28.07 -47.19
C LEU A 205 -22.57 -28.87 -47.38
N ASP A 206 -23.57 -28.67 -46.51
CA ASP A 206 -24.86 -29.39 -46.58
C ASP A 206 -25.60 -29.08 -47.89
N ALA A 207 -25.57 -27.82 -48.34
CA ALA A 207 -26.17 -27.39 -49.59
C ALA A 207 -25.49 -28.03 -50.81
N LEU A 208 -24.15 -28.10 -50.82
CA LEU A 208 -23.39 -28.76 -51.88
C LEU A 208 -23.65 -30.26 -51.93
N GLN A 209 -23.68 -30.94 -50.77
CA GLN A 209 -24.01 -32.36 -50.69
C GLN A 209 -25.41 -32.66 -51.20
N THR A 210 -26.38 -31.82 -50.87
CA THR A 210 -27.76 -31.94 -51.37
C THR A 210 -27.81 -31.76 -52.89
N ALA A 211 -27.10 -30.77 -53.43
CA ALA A 211 -27.04 -30.52 -54.87
C ALA A 211 -26.35 -31.64 -55.67
N MET A 212 -25.38 -32.35 -55.06
CA MET A 212 -24.72 -33.50 -55.69
C MET A 212 -25.55 -34.79 -55.61
N ALA A 213 -26.51 -34.88 -54.69
CA ALA A 213 -27.38 -36.03 -54.51
C ALA A 213 -28.68 -35.96 -55.35
N ALA A 214 -28.95 -34.81 -55.97
CA ALA A 214 -30.08 -34.57 -56.87
C ALA A 214 -29.67 -34.74 -58.34
#